data_AF-A0A6B0UMI8-F1
#
_entry.id   AF-A0A6B0UMI8-F1
#
_cell.length_a   1.000
_cell.length_b   1.000
_cell.length_c   1.000
_cell.angle_alpha   90.00
_cell.angle_beta   90.00
_cell.angle_gamma   90.00
#
_symmetry.space_group_name_H-M   'P 1'
#
loop_
_entity.id
_entity.type
_entity.pdbx_description
1 polymer ?
#
loop_
_entity_poly.entity_id
_entity_poly.type
_entity_poly.pdbx_seq_one_letter_code
_entity_poly.pdbx_strand_id
1 'polypeptide(L)'
;MLVKLVAQVFSNHCAAAMYVFLMFQQLPAAVVYTARFIEKIGRLFDNLNSSHKFSKTPFASALHNGSVHDEFFKESIEVFENLQALGCRKQPNCIRGFCLTMRSLRMLCDHLTVNYGFT
;
A
#
# COMPACT_ATOMS: atom_id res chain seq x y z
N MET A 1 -20.15 8.22 1.40
CA MET A 1 -19.04 7.26 1.16
C MET A 1 -18.34 6.97 2.48
N LEU A 2 -18.07 5.71 2.79
CA LEU A 2 -17.52 5.30 4.10
C LEU A 2 -16.09 4.76 3.92
N VAL A 3 -15.10 5.66 3.87
CA VAL A 3 -13.67 5.30 3.81
C VAL A 3 -13.27 4.39 4.96
N LYS A 4 -13.89 4.59 6.14
CA LYS A 4 -13.71 3.75 7.32
C LYS A 4 -13.95 2.26 7.04
N LEU A 5 -15.02 1.92 6.31
CA LEU A 5 -15.33 0.51 6.01
C LEU A 5 -14.28 -0.10 5.10
N VAL A 6 -13.85 0.64 4.08
CA VAL A 6 -12.82 0.20 3.14
C VAL A 6 -11.50 -0.03 3.86
N ALA A 7 -11.08 0.88 4.74
CA ALA A 7 -9.88 0.74 5.54
C ALA A 7 -9.94 -0.47 6.51
N GLN A 8 -11.12 -0.78 7.05
CA GLN A 8 -11.30 -1.97 7.90
C GLN A 8 -11.15 -3.28 7.11
N VAL A 9 -11.67 -3.33 5.88
CA VAL A 9 -11.51 -4.47 4.97
C VAL A 9 -10.05 -4.63 4.57
N PHE A 10 -9.39 -3.56 4.16
CA PHE A 10 -7.97 -3.55 3.77
C PHE A 10 -7.03 -3.35 4.97
N SER A 11 -7.18 -4.18 6.01
CA SER A 11 -6.38 -4.07 7.23
C SER A 11 -5.44 -5.26 7.44
N ASN A 12 -4.33 -5.02 8.15
CA ASN A 12 -3.41 -6.08 8.56
C ASN A 12 -4.10 -7.18 9.38
N HIS A 13 -5.13 -6.84 10.18
CA HIS A 13 -5.91 -7.82 10.94
C HIS A 13 -6.73 -8.74 10.02
N CYS A 14 -7.32 -8.19 8.96
CA CYS A 14 -8.06 -8.99 7.99
C CYS A 14 -7.13 -9.95 7.24
N ALA A 15 -5.98 -9.47 6.77
CA ALA A 15 -4.96 -10.32 6.13
C ALA A 15 -4.45 -11.41 7.09
N ALA A 16 -4.13 -11.06 8.34
CA ALA A 16 -3.70 -12.01 9.36
C ALA A 16 -4.74 -13.10 9.62
N ALA A 17 -6.01 -12.74 9.76
CA ALA A 17 -7.10 -13.70 9.91
C ALA A 17 -7.16 -14.66 8.71
N MET A 18 -7.06 -14.15 7.48
CA MET A 18 -7.04 -14.99 6.28
C MET A 18 -5.87 -15.98 6.27
N TYR A 19 -4.67 -15.56 6.67
CA TYR A 19 -3.53 -16.47 6.82
C TYR A 19 -3.78 -17.55 7.88
N VAL A 20 -4.39 -17.18 9.03
CA VAL A 20 -4.73 -18.14 10.08
C VAL A 20 -5.74 -19.18 9.59
N PHE A 21 -6.82 -18.76 8.94
CA PHE A 21 -7.82 -19.68 8.39
C PHE A 21 -7.24 -20.57 7.28
N LEU A 22 -6.31 -20.06 6.47
CA LEU A 22 -5.54 -20.85 5.52
C LEU A 22 -4.71 -21.93 6.22
N MET A 23 -3.98 -21.56 7.29
CA MET A 23 -3.15 -22.50 8.06
C MET A 23 -3.96 -23.64 8.68
N PHE A 24 -5.17 -23.35 9.17
CA PHE A 24 -6.09 -24.34 9.71
C PHE A 24 -6.93 -25.06 8.64
N GLN A 25 -6.58 -24.89 7.35
CA GLN A 25 -7.26 -25.53 6.21
C GLN A 25 -8.76 -25.22 6.14
N GLN A 26 -9.20 -24.11 6.74
CA GLN A 26 -10.58 -23.64 6.70
C GLN A 26 -10.86 -22.84 5.43
N LEU A 27 -9.82 -22.44 4.70
CA LEU A 27 -9.89 -21.71 3.45
C LEU A 27 -8.98 -22.35 2.40
N PRO A 28 -9.32 -22.25 1.10
CA PRO A 28 -8.51 -22.82 0.04
C PRO A 28 -7.19 -22.08 -0.12
N ALA A 29 -6.16 -22.78 -0.64
CA ALA A 29 -4.81 -22.24 -0.81
C ALA A 29 -4.75 -20.91 -1.59
N ALA A 30 -5.65 -20.72 -2.56
CA ALA A 30 -5.74 -19.49 -3.37
C ALA A 30 -6.00 -18.22 -2.54
N VAL A 31 -6.52 -18.34 -1.31
CA VAL A 31 -6.74 -17.21 -0.39
C VAL A 31 -5.44 -16.47 -0.07
N VAL A 32 -4.28 -17.12 -0.17
CA VAL A 32 -2.97 -16.49 0.07
C VAL A 32 -2.75 -15.25 -0.82
N TYR A 33 -3.21 -15.29 -2.07
CA TYR A 33 -3.04 -14.17 -3.01
C TYR A 33 -3.90 -12.98 -2.60
N THR A 34 -5.10 -13.25 -2.09
CA THR A 34 -6.01 -12.21 -1.62
C THR A 34 -5.50 -11.58 -0.31
N ALA A 35 -5.02 -12.41 0.62
CA ALA A 35 -4.44 -11.92 1.88
C ALA A 35 -3.23 -11.00 1.63
N ARG A 36 -2.31 -11.41 0.72
CA ARG A 36 -1.16 -10.60 0.30
C ARG A 36 -1.58 -9.28 -0.34
N PHE A 37 -2.61 -9.30 -1.19
CA PHE A 37 -3.14 -8.09 -1.81
C PHE A 37 -3.72 -7.14 -0.74
N ILE A 38 -4.55 -7.67 0.17
CA ILE A 38 -5.15 -6.89 1.26
C ILE A 38 -4.09 -6.24 2.14
N GLU A 39 -3.06 -7.01 2.51
CA GLU A 39 -1.92 -6.53 3.30
C GLU A 39 -1.15 -5.41 2.57
N LYS A 40 -0.90 -5.56 1.27
CA LYS A 40 -0.21 -4.53 0.47
C LYS A 40 -1.03 -3.25 0.36
N ILE A 41 -2.34 -3.34 0.11
CA ILE A 41 -3.22 -2.16 0.07
C ILE A 41 -3.31 -1.49 1.44
N GLY A 42 -3.42 -2.27 2.52
CA GLY A 42 -3.44 -1.72 3.88
C GLY A 42 -2.15 -0.98 4.22
N ARG A 43 -1.00 -1.56 3.92
CA ARG A 43 0.30 -0.88 4.07
C ARG A 43 0.37 0.38 3.21
N LEU A 44 -0.06 0.33 1.95
CA LEU A 44 -0.07 1.50 1.08
C LEU A 44 -0.93 2.62 1.65
N PHE A 45 -2.10 2.30 2.22
CA PHE A 45 -2.93 3.28 2.90
C PHE A 45 -2.22 3.91 4.11
N ASP A 46 -1.58 3.10 4.95
CA ASP A 46 -0.79 3.58 6.09
C ASP A 46 0.36 4.51 5.65
N ASN A 47 1.06 4.19 4.55
CA ASN A 47 2.16 4.99 3.99
C ASN A 47 1.67 6.37 3.52
N LEU A 48 0.49 6.41 2.89
CA LEU A 48 -0.07 7.63 2.30
C LEU A 48 -0.82 8.49 3.33
N ASN A 49 -1.12 7.94 4.50
CA ASN A 49 -1.95 8.57 5.53
C ASN A 49 -1.25 8.63 6.90
N SER A 50 0.09 8.69 6.92
CA SER A 50 0.84 8.87 8.15
C SER A 50 0.73 10.31 8.66
N SER A 51 0.61 10.45 9.99
CA SER A 51 0.46 11.75 10.67
C SER A 51 1.57 12.04 11.68
N HIS A 52 2.45 11.07 11.92
CA HIS A 52 3.48 11.14 12.95
C HIS A 52 4.84 10.82 12.36
N LYS A 53 5.89 11.50 12.85
CA LYS A 53 7.27 11.22 12.45
C LYS A 53 7.65 9.76 12.71
N PHE A 54 7.24 9.22 13.85
CA PHE A 54 7.44 7.82 14.22
C PHE A 54 6.12 7.19 14.65
N SER A 55 5.88 5.96 14.21
CA SER A 55 4.69 5.18 14.54
C SER A 55 5.07 3.76 14.96
N LYS A 56 4.08 2.97 15.36
CA LYS A 56 4.27 1.55 15.74
C LYS A 56 4.76 0.69 14.58
N THR A 57 4.47 1.10 13.34
CA THR A 57 4.96 0.43 12.14
C THR A 57 5.78 1.41 11.30
N PRO A 58 6.84 0.94 10.63
CA PRO A 58 7.60 1.76 9.70
C PRO A 58 6.71 2.38 8.62
N PHE A 59 5.74 1.62 8.11
CA PHE A 59 4.81 2.06 7.07
C PHE A 59 3.83 3.15 7.50
N ALA A 60 3.54 3.30 8.80
CA ALA A 60 2.70 4.37 9.33
C ALA A 60 3.51 5.57 9.86
N SER A 61 4.84 5.56 9.67
CA SER A 61 5.72 6.67 10.01
C SER A 61 5.81 7.68 8.84
N ALA A 62 6.41 8.84 9.09
CA ALA A 62 6.55 9.87 8.07
C ALA A 62 7.59 9.46 7.00
N LEU A 63 7.28 9.76 5.74
CA LEU A 63 8.18 9.57 4.61
C LEU A 63 9.42 10.46 4.74
N HIS A 64 10.60 9.86 4.57
CA HIS A 64 11.87 10.57 4.45
C HIS A 64 12.84 9.80 3.55
N ASN A 65 13.93 10.45 3.13
CA ASN A 65 14.96 9.79 2.32
C ASN A 65 15.63 8.65 3.09
N GLY A 66 15.77 7.49 2.43
CA GLY A 66 16.31 6.26 3.03
C GLY A 66 15.33 5.47 3.90
N SER A 67 14.08 5.93 4.04
CA SER A 67 13.03 5.18 4.71
C SER A 67 12.58 3.95 3.90
N VAL A 68 11.89 3.02 4.56
CA VAL A 68 11.30 1.82 3.92
C VAL A 68 10.28 2.14 2.82
N HIS A 69 9.75 3.37 2.83
CA HIS A 69 8.69 3.81 1.94
C HIS A 69 9.15 3.86 0.48
N ASP A 70 10.41 4.23 0.22
CA ASP A 70 10.93 4.36 -1.15
C ASP A 70 10.89 3.02 -1.90
N GLU A 71 11.44 1.98 -1.27
CA GLU A 71 11.45 0.64 -1.84
C GLU A 71 10.03 0.07 -1.95
N PHE A 72 9.23 0.25 -0.90
CA PHE A 72 7.83 -0.17 -0.91
C PHE A 72 7.02 0.48 -2.04
N PHE A 73 7.25 1.76 -2.33
CA PHE A 73 6.61 2.45 -3.44
C PHE A 73 7.09 1.93 -4.79
N LYS A 74 8.38 1.65 -4.99
CA LYS A 74 8.88 1.05 -6.25
C LYS A 74 8.20 -0.29 -6.52
N GLU A 75 8.24 -1.19 -5.53
CA GLU A 75 7.59 -2.50 -5.63
C GLU A 75 6.08 -2.37 -5.88
N SER A 76 5.43 -1.43 -5.20
CA SER A 76 3.98 -1.23 -5.36
C SER A 76 3.65 -0.65 -6.73
N ILE A 77 4.43 0.31 -7.25
CA ILE A 77 4.26 0.82 -8.61
C ILE A 77 4.34 -0.32 -9.62
N GLU A 78 5.34 -1.19 -9.51
CA GLU A 78 5.50 -2.35 -10.40
C GLU A 78 4.28 -3.28 -10.36
N VAL A 79 3.76 -3.57 -9.16
CA VAL A 79 2.54 -4.39 -9.00
C VAL A 79 1.35 -3.72 -9.68
N PHE A 80 1.13 -2.42 -9.47
CA PHE A 80 -0.02 -1.72 -10.04
C PHE A 80 0.08 -1.55 -11.56
N GLU A 81 1.28 -1.35 -12.12
CA GLU A 81 1.48 -1.24 -13.57
C GLU A 81 1.19 -2.56 -14.30
N ASN A 82 1.41 -3.69 -13.63
CA ASN A 82 1.12 -5.02 -14.15
C ASN A 82 -0.30 -5.52 -13.79
N LEU A 83 -1.07 -4.76 -13.01
CA LEU A 83 -2.39 -5.19 -12.55
C LEU A 83 -3.42 -5.11 -13.68
N GLN A 84 -4.14 -6.21 -13.89
CA GLN A 84 -5.18 -6.28 -14.91
C GLN A 84 -6.56 -6.46 -14.30
N ALA A 85 -7.44 -5.49 -14.51
CA ALA A 85 -8.86 -5.64 -14.21
C ALA A 85 -9.53 -6.57 -15.24
N LEU A 86 -9.93 -7.77 -14.80
CA LEU A 86 -10.65 -8.73 -15.63
C LEU A 86 -12.08 -8.25 -15.91
N GLY A 87 -12.60 -8.56 -17.10
CA GLY A 87 -13.96 -8.20 -17.51
C GLY A 87 -14.18 -6.71 -17.83
N CYS A 88 -13.12 -5.90 -17.80
CA CYS A 88 -13.17 -4.48 -18.10
C CYS A 88 -12.61 -4.19 -19.51
N ARG A 89 -13.33 -3.39 -20.31
CA ARG A 89 -12.85 -2.98 -21.66
C ARG A 89 -11.63 -2.05 -21.60
N LYS A 90 -11.49 -1.28 -20.52
CA LYS A 90 -10.37 -0.38 -20.25
C LYS A 90 -9.96 -0.54 -18.79
N GLN A 91 -8.67 -0.39 -18.50
CA GLN A 91 -8.20 -0.40 -17.12
C GLN A 91 -8.84 0.74 -16.32
N PRO A 92 -9.24 0.49 -15.05
CA PRO A 92 -9.69 1.54 -14.16
C PRO A 92 -8.64 2.64 -14.01
N ASN A 93 -9.06 3.90 -14.17
CA ASN A 93 -8.17 5.05 -14.06
C ASN A 93 -7.47 5.15 -12.69
N CYS A 94 -8.06 4.58 -11.64
CA CYS A 94 -7.47 4.56 -10.31
C CYS A 94 -6.12 3.84 -10.26
N ILE A 95 -5.89 2.83 -11.10
CA ILE A 95 -4.59 2.13 -11.17
C ILE A 95 -3.49 3.12 -11.53
N ARG A 96 -3.69 3.90 -12.60
CA ARG A 96 -2.78 4.98 -12.97
C ARG A 96 -2.66 6.03 -11.86
N GLY A 97 -3.77 6.36 -11.21
CA GLY A 97 -3.79 7.29 -10.07
C GLY A 97 -2.89 6.85 -8.91
N PHE A 98 -2.89 5.57 -8.55
CA PHE A 98 -1.99 5.03 -7.53
C PHE A 98 -0.52 5.17 -7.93
N CYS A 99 -0.16 4.77 -9.15
CA CYS A 99 1.22 4.91 -9.65
C CYS A 99 1.68 6.37 -9.64
N LEU A 100 0.83 7.30 -10.09
CA LEU A 100 1.13 8.73 -10.10
C LEU A 100 1.31 9.28 -8.67
N THR A 101 0.46 8.88 -7.73
CA THR A 101 0.54 9.33 -6.33
C THR A 101 1.86 8.90 -5.70
N MET A 102 2.22 7.62 -5.83
CA MET A 102 3.48 7.10 -5.28
C MET A 102 4.70 7.77 -5.91
N ARG A 103 4.72 7.94 -7.24
CA ARG A 103 5.81 8.65 -7.94
C ARG A 103 5.94 10.10 -7.47
N SER A 104 4.81 10.80 -7.36
CA SER A 104 4.80 12.22 -6.98
C SER A 104 5.30 12.43 -5.56
N LEU A 105 4.90 11.58 -4.62
CA LEU A 105 5.37 11.67 -3.23
C LEU A 105 6.87 11.41 -3.11
N ARG A 106 7.41 10.44 -3.84
CA ARG A 106 8.87 10.20 -3.89
C ARG A 106 9.61 11.42 -4.40
N MET A 107 9.19 11.96 -5.55
CA MET A 107 9.79 13.15 -6.14
C MET A 107 9.70 14.37 -5.21
N LEU A 108 8.56 14.54 -4.52
CA LEU A 108 8.38 15.61 -3.55
C LEU A 108 9.32 15.44 -2.35
N CYS A 109 9.42 14.24 -1.80
CA CYS A 109 10.34 13.93 -0.70
C CYS A 109 11.78 14.26 -1.08
N ASP A 110 12.23 13.78 -2.24
CA ASP A 110 13.58 14.07 -2.75
C ASP A 110 13.80 15.58 -2.92
N HIS A 111 12.84 16.29 -3.51
CA HIS A 111 12.92 17.73 -3.69
C HIS A 111 13.02 18.48 -2.35
N LEU A 112 12.21 18.09 -1.36
CA LEU A 112 12.21 18.70 -0.03
C LEU A 112 13.50 18.42 0.73
N THR A 113 14.03 17.20 0.67
CA THR A 113 15.30 16.85 1.30
C THR A 113 16.46 17.60 0.65
N VAL A 114 16.56 17.59 -0.68
CA VAL A 114 17.70 18.20 -1.40
C VAL A 114 17.72 19.72 -1.29
N ASN A 115 16.57 20.38 -1.41
CA ASN A 115 16.51 21.85 -1.47
C ASN A 115 16.23 22.53 -0.13
N TYR A 116 15.66 21.81 0.84
CA TYR A 116 15.22 22.38 2.11
C TYR A 116 15.66 21.60 3.34
N GLY A 117 16.41 20.50 3.19
CA GLY A 117 16.98 19.76 4.32
C GLY A 117 15.96 19.00 5.18
N PHE A 118 14.81 18.63 4.61
CA PHE A 118 13.81 17.82 5.32
C PHE A 118 14.33 16.39 5.58
N THR A 119 14.19 15.93 6.84
CA THR A 119 14.64 14.61 7.33
C THR A 119 13.61 13.90 8.20
#